data_AF-A0L4S2-F1
#
_entry.id   AF-A0L4S2-F1
#
_cell.length_a   1.000
_cell.length_b   1.000
_cell.length_c   1.000
_cell.angle_alpha   90.00
_cell.angle_beta   90.00
_cell.angle_gamma   90.00
#
_symmetry.space_group_name_H-M   'P 1'
#
loop_
_entity.id
_entity.type
_entity.pdbx_description
1 polymer ?
#
loop_
_entity_poly.entity_id
_entity_poly.type
_entity_poly.pdbx_seq_one_letter_code
_entity_poly.pdbx_strand_id
1 'polypeptide(L)'
;MDLIKKQFDEAGNLTIIQLPETFTFRLFNEFRGCYEALDRQGSVEVDLCHVTHLDSSALGMLVAVWEHMGRNREQVRLSNTSIAVRKILMDANFNQLFTIS
;
A
#
# COMPACT_ATOMS: atom_id res chain seq x y z
N MET A 1 14.33 14.37 0.84
CA MET A 1 13.37 14.08 1.91
C MET A 1 12.56 12.91 1.42
N ASP A 2 12.65 11.77 2.09
CA ASP A 2 11.83 10.60 1.79
C ASP A 2 10.36 10.96 2.06
N LEU A 3 9.52 10.80 1.04
CA LEU A 3 8.10 11.11 1.09
C LEU A 3 7.29 9.92 1.59
N ILE A 4 7.82 8.71 1.42
CA ILE A 4 7.29 7.47 1.95
C ILE A 4 8.06 7.09 3.21
N LYS A 5 7.33 6.78 4.27
CA LYS A 5 7.93 6.27 5.51
C LYS A 5 7.72 4.78 5.62
N LYS A 6 8.79 4.04 5.92
CA LYS A 6 8.75 2.61 6.18
C LYS A 6 9.03 2.33 7.65
N GLN A 7 8.20 1.52 8.28
CA GLN A 7 8.32 1.10 9.68
C GLN A 7 8.09 -0.42 9.78
N PHE A 8 8.55 -1.01 10.87
CA PHE A 8 8.34 -2.42 11.19
C PHE A 8 7.70 -2.53 12.57
N ASP A 9 6.87 -3.55 12.79
CA ASP A 9 6.44 -3.90 14.13
C ASP A 9 7.59 -4.48 14.96
N GLU A 10 7.41 -4.57 16.28
CA GLU A 10 8.45 -5.06 17.20
C GLU A 10 8.87 -6.51 16.89
N ALA A 11 7.96 -7.31 16.31
CA ALA A 11 8.22 -8.69 15.93
C ALA A 11 8.90 -8.85 14.55
N GLY A 12 8.97 -7.80 13.73
CA GLY A 12 9.51 -7.83 12.37
C GLY A 12 8.62 -8.55 11.34
N ASN A 13 7.36 -8.85 11.68
CA ASN A 13 6.42 -9.60 10.85
C ASN A 13 5.48 -8.68 10.06
N LEU A 14 5.39 -7.40 10.42
CA LEU A 14 4.57 -6.40 9.75
C LEU A 14 5.45 -5.25 9.27
N THR A 15 5.42 -5.00 7.96
CA THR A 15 5.98 -3.78 7.38
C THR A 15 4.87 -2.76 7.14
N ILE A 16 5.00 -1.56 7.73
CA ILE A 16 4.08 -0.46 7.53
C ILE A 16 4.70 0.55 6.56
N ILE A 17 4.00 0.84 5.47
CA ILE A 17 4.41 1.78 4.42
C ILE A 17 3.41 2.94 4.42
N GLN A 18 3.81 4.08 4.97
CA GLN A 18 2.98 5.27 5.06
C GLN A 18 3.20 6.15 3.83
N LEU A 19 2.11 6.42 3.11
CA LEU A 19 2.14 7.19 1.87
C LEU A 19 1.97 8.70 2.13
N PRO A 20 2.56 9.55 1.27
CA PRO A 20 2.35 11.00 1.32
C PRO A 20 0.97 11.36 0.75
N GLU A 21 0.64 12.65 0.80
CA GLU A 21 -0.66 13.16 0.33
C GLU A 21 -1.00 12.81 -1.13
N THR A 22 0.00 12.85 -2.00
CA THR A 22 -0.14 12.52 -3.43
C THR A 22 0.65 11.26 -3.75
N PHE A 23 -0.04 10.18 -4.09
CA PHE A 23 0.58 8.93 -4.54
C PHE A 23 0.34 8.74 -6.03
N THR A 24 1.41 8.82 -6.82
CA THR A 24 1.43 8.74 -8.30
C THR A 24 2.71 8.03 -8.75
N PHE A 25 2.84 7.72 -10.04
CA PHE A 25 4.02 7.04 -10.61
C PHE A 25 5.38 7.66 -10.24
N ARG A 26 5.42 8.95 -9.87
CA ARG A 26 6.65 9.63 -9.42
C ARG A 26 7.30 8.95 -8.22
N LEU A 27 6.50 8.26 -7.40
CA LEU A 27 6.95 7.55 -6.21
C LEU A 27 7.18 6.05 -6.47
N PHE A 28 7.17 5.60 -7.72
CA PHE A 28 7.29 4.18 -8.08
C PHE A 28 8.53 3.51 -7.48
N ASN A 29 9.72 4.09 -7.69
CA ASN A 29 10.97 3.51 -7.20
C ASN A 29 11.04 3.50 -5.67
N GLU A 30 10.57 4.56 -5.03
CA GLU A 30 10.57 4.70 -3.56
C GLU A 30 9.60 3.71 -2.91
N PHE A 31 8.39 3.57 -3.48
CA PHE A 31 7.39 2.61 -3.01
C PHE A 31 7.85 1.17 -3.23
N ARG A 32 8.41 0.87 -4.40
CA ARG A 32 8.96 -0.46 -4.71
C ARG A 32 10.07 -0.87 -3.75
N GLY A 33 11.00 0.05 -3.47
CA GLY A 33 12.09 -0.17 -2.52
C GLY A 33 11.61 -0.52 -1.10
N CYS A 34 10.37 -0.16 -0.75
CA CYS A 34 9.80 -0.50 0.55
C CYS A 34 9.46 -1.98 0.69
N TYR A 35 9.09 -2.69 -0.38
CA TYR A 35 8.61 -4.07 -0.30
C TYR A 35 9.42 -5.09 -1.13
N GLU A 36 10.24 -4.66 -2.10
CA GLU A 36 10.87 -5.60 -3.04
C GLU A 36 11.88 -6.55 -2.38
N ALA A 37 12.49 -6.14 -1.27
CA ALA A 37 13.41 -6.96 -0.47
C ALA A 37 12.70 -7.79 0.60
N LEU A 38 11.39 -7.62 0.79
CA LEU A 38 10.62 -8.42 1.75
C LEU A 38 10.42 -9.83 1.20
N ASP A 39 10.57 -10.81 2.09
CA ASP A 39 10.09 -12.16 1.82
C ASP A 39 8.56 -12.24 1.99
N ARG A 40 7.98 -13.38 1.62
CA ARG A 40 6.53 -13.62 1.71
C ARG A 40 6.07 -14.11 3.07
N GLN A 41 6.92 -14.06 4.11
CA GLN A 41 6.59 -14.62 5.42
C GLN A 41 5.91 -13.61 6.35
N GLY A 42 6.01 -12.31 6.05
CA GLY A 42 5.31 -11.24 6.75
C GLY A 42 4.09 -10.67 6.02
N SER A 43 3.51 -9.62 6.59
CA SER A 43 2.43 -8.82 6.00
C SER A 43 2.88 -7.39 5.74
N VAL A 44 2.21 -6.73 4.80
CA VAL A 44 2.40 -5.33 4.46
C VAL A 44 1.13 -4.56 4.79
N GLU A 45 1.26 -3.47 5.55
CA GLU A 45 0.21 -2.48 5.72
C GLU A 45 0.60 -1.22 4.96
N VAL A 46 -0.24 -0.80 4.01
CA VAL A 46 -0.11 0.47 3.31
C VAL A 46 -1.02 1.47 4.00
N ASP A 47 -0.42 2.40 4.73
CA ASP A 47 -1.11 3.44 5.47
C ASP A 47 -1.42 4.63 4.56
N LEU A 48 -2.72 4.89 4.38
CA LEU A 48 -3.27 5.92 3.50
C LEU A 48 -3.76 7.15 4.27
N CYS A 49 -3.37 7.32 5.54
CA CYS A 49 -3.87 8.38 6.43
C CYS A 49 -3.73 9.80 5.87
N HIS A 50 -2.69 10.06 5.07
CA HIS A 50 -2.46 11.38 4.45
C HIS A 50 -2.94 11.46 3.02
N VAL A 51 -3.26 10.34 2.37
CA VAL A 51 -3.52 10.30 0.93
C VAL A 51 -4.83 11.01 0.61
N THR A 52 -4.75 12.01 -0.26
CA THR A 52 -5.91 12.71 -0.82
C THR A 52 -6.02 12.52 -2.33
N HIS A 53 -4.94 12.10 -2.99
CA HIS A 53 -4.89 11.93 -4.44
C HIS A 53 -4.28 10.58 -4.85
N LEU A 54 -5.05 9.83 -5.64
CA LEU A 54 -4.66 8.58 -6.29
C LEU A 54 -5.01 8.66 -7.78
N ASP A 55 -4.07 8.27 -8.64
CA ASP A 55 -4.32 8.10 -10.08
C ASP A 55 -4.33 6.60 -10.46
N SER A 56 -4.55 6.30 -11.74
CA SER A 56 -4.55 4.92 -12.23
C SER A 56 -3.19 4.23 -12.07
N SER A 57 -2.09 4.99 -12.09
CA SER A 57 -0.75 4.44 -11.88
C SER A 57 -0.56 4.00 -10.42
N ALA A 58 -1.07 4.78 -9.47
CA ALA A 58 -1.08 4.50 -8.06
C ALA A 58 -1.79 3.19 -7.73
N LEU A 59 -2.97 2.99 -8.33
CA LEU A 59 -3.71 1.73 -8.23
C LEU A 59 -2.89 0.54 -8.76
N GLY A 60 -2.22 0.70 -9.90
CA GLY A 60 -1.31 -0.32 -10.43
C GLY A 60 -0.14 -0.64 -9.50
N MET A 61 0.42 0.36 -8.82
CA MET A 61 1.50 0.16 -7.84
C MET A 61 1.03 -0.63 -6.61
N LEU A 62 -0.19 -0.38 -6.13
CA LEU A 62 -0.78 -1.18 -5.06
C LEU A 62 -0.95 -2.64 -5.49
N VAL A 63 -1.40 -2.90 -6.73
CA VAL A 63 -1.49 -4.27 -7.27
C VAL A 63 -0.11 -4.94 -7.30
N ALA A 64 0.94 -4.21 -7.66
CA ALA A 64 2.30 -4.76 -7.72
C ALA A 64 2.80 -5.28 -6.36
N VAL A 65 2.52 -4.60 -5.24
CA VAL A 65 2.88 -5.12 -3.91
C VAL A 65 2.04 -6.34 -3.53
N TRP A 66 0.75 -6.37 -3.88
CA TRP A 66 -0.09 -7.55 -3.68
C TRP A 66 0.40 -8.77 -4.47
N GLU A 67 0.84 -8.59 -5.71
CA GLU A 67 1.45 -9.66 -6.50
C GLU A 67 2.77 -10.14 -5.90
N HIS A 68 3.61 -9.21 -5.43
CA HIS A 68 4.86 -9.53 -4.74
C HIS A 68 4.59 -10.40 -3.50
N MET A 69 3.61 -10.02 -2.68
CA MET A 69 3.16 -10.76 -1.48
C MET A 69 2.30 -12.00 -1.81
N GLY A 70 2.39 -12.51 -3.04
CA GLY A 70 1.82 -13.81 -3.39
C GLY A 70 0.32 -13.79 -3.66
N ARG A 71 -0.26 -12.63 -3.95
CA ARG A 71 -1.69 -12.46 -4.27
C ARG A 71 -2.64 -12.91 -3.16
N ASN A 72 -2.19 -12.82 -1.91
CA ASN A 72 -3.00 -13.14 -0.74
C ASN A 72 -3.59 -11.86 -0.13
N ARG A 73 -4.92 -11.80 -0.05
CA ARG A 73 -5.67 -10.66 0.50
C ARG A 73 -5.30 -10.33 1.95
N GLU A 74 -4.92 -11.34 2.74
CA GLU A 74 -4.54 -11.17 4.15
C GLU A 74 -3.09 -10.66 4.31
N GLN A 75 -2.26 -10.75 3.27
CA GLN A 75 -0.86 -10.28 3.34
C GLN A 75 -0.70 -8.79 3.03
N VAL A 76 -1.66 -8.17 2.35
CA VAL A 76 -1.60 -6.72 2.09
C VAL A 76 -2.88 -6.04 2.54
N ARG A 77 -2.74 -5.12 3.49
CA ARG A 77 -3.82 -4.30 4.02
C ARG A 77 -3.67 -2.85 3.58
N LEU A 78 -4.77 -2.22 3.19
CA LEU A 78 -4.87 -0.78 2.98
C LEU A 78 -5.58 -0.18 4.21
N SER A 79 -4.87 0.61 5.01
CA SER A 79 -5.38 1.16 6.27
C SER A 79 -5.54 2.67 6.23
N ASN A 80 -6.30 3.20 7.19
CA ASN A 80 -6.56 4.64 7.38
C ASN A 80 -7.10 5.33 6.12
N THR A 81 -7.96 4.64 5.39
CA THR A 81 -8.57 5.20 4.17
C THR A 81 -9.54 6.33 4.50
N SER A 82 -9.36 7.50 3.87
CA SER A 82 -10.38 8.54 3.87
C SER A 82 -11.62 8.09 3.09
N ILE A 83 -12.78 8.69 3.33
CA ILE A 83 -14.03 8.35 2.61
C ILE A 83 -13.86 8.46 1.09
N ALA A 84 -13.14 9.48 0.62
CA ALA A 84 -12.89 9.70 -0.81
C ALA A 84 -11.97 8.62 -1.39
N VAL A 85 -10.84 8.33 -0.73
CA VAL A 85 -9.90 7.28 -1.15
C VAL A 85 -10.57 5.91 -1.12
N ARG A 86 -11.33 5.61 -0.07
CA ARG A 86 -12.09 4.36 0.05
C ARG A 86 -13.06 4.19 -1.11
N LYS A 87 -13.77 5.25 -1.52
CA LYS A 87 -14.67 5.20 -2.67
C LYS A 87 -13.92 4.85 -3.96
N ILE A 88 -12.79 5.50 -4.24
CA ILE A 88 -11.95 5.20 -5.41
C ILE A 88 -11.52 3.72 -5.42
N LEU A 89 -11.06 3.20 -4.28
CA LEU A 89 -10.66 1.80 -4.15
C LEU A 89 -11.83 0.83 -4.38
N MET A 90 -13.01 1.15 -3.84
CA MET A 90 -14.21 0.32 -4.03
C MET A 90 -14.70 0.34 -5.48
N ASP A 91 -14.74 1.51 -6.13
CA ASP A 91 -15.12 1.65 -7.54
C ASP A 91 -14.15 0.89 -8.47
N ALA A 92 -12.89 0.75 -8.06
CA ALA A 92 -11.87 -0.04 -8.74
C ALA A 92 -11.85 -1.54 -8.33
N ASN A 93 -12.78 -2.00 -7.49
CA ASN A 93 -12.87 -3.38 -6.96
C ASN A 93 -11.65 -3.85 -6.13
N PHE A 94 -10.92 -2.93 -5.49
CA PHE A 94 -9.73 -3.27 -4.70
C PHE A 94 -10.07 -4.07 -3.44
N ASN A 95 -11.31 -4.01 -2.96
CA ASN A 95 -11.79 -4.84 -1.86
C ASN A 95 -11.75 -6.35 -2.15
N GLN A 96 -11.63 -6.77 -3.40
CA GLN A 96 -11.44 -8.16 -3.79
C GLN A 96 -9.97 -8.61 -3.64
N LEU A 97 -9.03 -7.67 -3.76
CA LEU A 97 -7.59 -7.93 -3.73
C LEU A 97 -6.99 -7.67 -2.34
N PHE A 98 -7.51 -6.67 -1.63
CA PHE A 98 -6.97 -6.17 -0.37
C PHE A 98 -8.01 -6.22 0.76
N THR A 99 -7.50 -6.29 1.99
CA THR A 99 -8.27 -5.87 3.17
C THR A 99 -8.22 -4.35 3.27
N ILE A 100 -9.38 -3.69 3.32
CA ILE A 100 -9.49 -2.22 3.35
C ILE A 100 -10.17 -1.81 4.67
N SER A 101 -9.51 -0.94 5.43
CA SER A 101 -10.01 -0.42 6.72
C SER A 101 -9.83 1.08 6.88
#